data_AF-A0A9P7Y4H6-F1
#
_entry.id   AF-A0A9P7Y4H6-F1
#
_cell.length_a   1.000
_cell.length_b   1.000
_cell.length_c   1.000
_cell.angle_alpha   90.00
_cell.angle_beta   90.00
_cell.angle_gamma   90.00
#
_symmetry.space_group_name_H-M   'P 1'
#
loop_
_entity.id
_entity.type
_entity.pdbx_description
1 polymer ?
#
loop_
_entity_poly.entity_id
_entity_poly.type
_entity_poly.pdbx_seq_one_letter_code
_entity_poly.pdbx_strand_id
1 'polypeptide(L)'
;MASSVLARSSIQSARTIVRAATPCSKPLSTYTTRAFATSWTHSKQAGGSTTPTTSTTPATNITESEESRAAPSGFYGGFLRSLAKVTGHYTVSQTAMRSTHNFYEICAKQLQDKRSFWIDTCGLPDNFQTWFSITHLHVWLLMVRIRAEDHGKVFQQQLVNHFFHDIEDRMRYNHKISSGRIISTYMHDFLAQFHGGVLAYDEGMCKDDPIMAAALWRNLFTSSGNPAQIAILVDYVRKELQHLDTMSSDDFLESRNLFGTQAPALKGVPGK
;
A
#
# COMPACT_ATOMS: atom_id res chain seq x y z
N MET A 1 9.18 47.73 -50.36
CA MET A 1 10.56 48.22 -50.22
C MET A 1 10.60 49.21 -49.07
N ALA A 2 11.67 49.13 -48.27
CA ALA A 2 12.06 49.99 -47.14
C ALA A 2 11.20 49.88 -45.87
N SER A 3 11.74 49.91 -44.65
CA SER A 3 13.00 49.46 -44.05
C SER A 3 12.81 49.62 -42.53
N SER A 4 13.41 48.69 -41.78
CA SER A 4 13.63 48.64 -40.33
C SER A 4 13.87 49.97 -39.59
N VAL A 5 13.29 50.13 -38.40
CA VAL A 5 13.93 50.82 -37.26
C VAL A 5 13.65 50.05 -35.96
N LEU A 6 14.74 49.61 -35.34
CA LEU A 6 14.83 49.03 -34.00
C LEU A 6 14.63 50.12 -32.94
N ALA A 7 13.89 49.80 -31.86
CA ALA A 7 14.02 50.51 -30.59
C ALA A 7 14.16 49.50 -29.44
N ARG A 8 15.30 49.59 -28.76
CA ARG A 8 15.69 48.80 -27.59
C ARG A 8 15.20 49.47 -26.30
N SER A 9 15.09 48.63 -25.26
CA SER A 9 15.27 48.89 -23.82
C SER A 9 14.21 49.67 -23.04
N SER A 10 13.66 49.04 -21.99
CA SER A 10 14.11 49.34 -20.62
C SER A 10 13.63 48.31 -19.59
N ILE A 11 14.59 47.88 -18.77
CA ILE A 11 14.46 47.10 -17.55
C ILE A 11 14.28 48.08 -16.38
N GLN A 12 13.30 47.85 -15.50
CA GLN A 12 13.17 48.33 -14.10
C GLN A 12 11.99 47.53 -13.51
N SER A 13 12.12 46.54 -12.62
CA SER A 13 12.71 46.44 -11.27
C SER A 13 12.04 47.32 -10.21
N ALA A 14 11.15 46.71 -9.41
CA ALA A 14 10.80 47.07 -8.02
C ALA A 14 10.10 45.85 -7.38
N ARG A 15 10.80 44.99 -6.61
CA ARG A 15 10.93 44.99 -5.14
C ARG A 15 9.58 45.09 -4.41
N THR A 16 9.04 43.99 -3.88
CA THR A 16 9.29 43.40 -2.53
C THR A 16 8.14 43.73 -1.58
N ILE A 17 7.29 42.74 -1.27
CA ILE A 17 6.63 42.61 0.03
C ILE A 17 6.90 41.18 0.50
N VAL A 18 7.96 41.03 1.29
CA VAL A 18 8.24 39.82 2.07
C VAL A 18 7.39 39.92 3.33
N ARG A 19 6.39 39.04 3.47
CA ARG A 19 5.73 38.80 4.76
C ARG A 19 6.40 37.59 5.39
N ALA A 20 7.00 37.81 6.55
CA ALA A 20 7.76 36.84 7.31
C ALA A 20 6.93 35.59 7.65
N ALA A 21 7.45 34.42 7.30
CA ALA A 21 7.03 33.14 7.85
C ALA A 21 8.13 32.64 8.79
N THR A 22 7.78 32.49 10.06
CA THR A 22 8.64 31.96 11.11
C THR A 22 8.94 30.47 10.84
N PRO A 23 10.20 30.00 10.92
CA PRO A 23 10.50 28.59 10.73
C PRO A 23 10.23 27.80 12.02
N CYS A 24 9.16 27.02 12.04
CA CYS A 24 8.99 25.95 13.04
C CYS A 24 9.72 24.71 12.50
N SER A 25 10.97 24.54 12.92
CA SER A 25 11.80 23.39 12.60
C SER A 25 11.42 22.19 13.47
N LYS A 26 10.71 21.23 12.89
CA LYS A 26 10.88 19.82 13.24
C LYS A 26 11.45 19.11 12.01
N PRO A 27 12.52 18.30 12.15
CA PRO A 27 13.09 17.60 11.00
C PRO A 27 12.05 16.62 10.46
N LEU A 28 11.63 16.83 9.22
CA LEU A 28 10.88 15.85 8.44
C LEU A 28 11.77 14.61 8.33
N SER A 29 11.29 13.46 8.80
CA SER A 29 11.98 12.18 8.64
C SER A 29 12.28 11.98 7.15
N THR A 30 13.55 11.91 6.79
CA THR A 30 13.98 11.83 5.40
C THR A 30 13.60 10.46 4.83
N TYR A 31 12.43 10.38 4.20
CA TYR A 31 12.02 9.20 3.44
C TYR A 31 13.03 9.01 2.30
N THR A 32 13.97 8.08 2.49
CA THR A 32 14.96 7.76 1.47
C THR A 32 14.27 7.02 0.33
N THR A 33 14.29 7.61 -0.87
CA THR A 33 13.83 6.98 -2.10
C THR A 33 14.79 5.85 -2.50
N ARG A 34 14.63 4.66 -1.92
CA ARG A 34 15.28 3.45 -2.45
C ARG A 34 14.31 2.76 -3.39
N ALA A 35 14.72 2.63 -4.66
CA ALA A 35 13.99 1.84 -5.65
C ALA A 35 13.78 0.42 -5.11
N PHE A 36 12.52 0.03 -4.95
CA PHE A 36 12.13 -1.30 -4.47
C PHE A 36 12.05 -2.25 -5.66
N ALA A 37 12.95 -3.25 -5.70
CA ALA A 37 12.89 -4.33 -6.67
C ALA A 37 12.03 -5.47 -6.11
N THR A 38 10.71 -5.45 -6.39
CA THR A 38 9.86 -6.62 -6.17
C THR A 38 10.01 -7.60 -7.31
N SER A 39 10.46 -8.82 -7.01
CA SER A 39 10.28 -9.95 -7.92
C SER A 39 8.95 -10.63 -7.60
N TRP A 40 7.93 -10.40 -8.41
CA TRP A 40 6.77 -11.28 -8.41
C TRP A 40 7.16 -12.58 -9.15
N THR A 41 7.02 -13.71 -8.48
CA THR A 41 7.22 -15.04 -9.08
C THR A 41 5.87 -15.72 -9.23
N HIS A 42 5.46 -16.05 -10.46
CA HIS A 42 4.29 -16.88 -10.73
C HIS A 42 4.35 -18.15 -9.88
N SER A 43 3.47 -18.28 -8.89
CA SER A 43 3.28 -19.54 -8.18
C SER A 43 2.48 -20.48 -9.10
N LYS A 44 3.15 -21.47 -9.69
CA LYS A 44 2.44 -22.62 -10.28
C LYS A 44 1.81 -23.40 -9.12
N GLN A 45 0.52 -23.24 -8.87
CA GLN A 45 -0.22 -24.18 -8.05
C GLN A 45 -0.23 -25.54 -8.76
N ALA A 46 0.61 -26.46 -8.31
CA ALA A 46 0.52 -27.86 -8.64
C ALA A 46 -0.67 -28.45 -7.87
N GLY A 47 -1.69 -28.93 -8.60
CA GLY A 47 -2.80 -29.66 -8.02
C GLY A 47 -2.32 -30.97 -7.42
N GLY A 48 -2.27 -31.04 -6.09
CA GLY A 48 -2.08 -32.28 -5.35
C GLY A 48 -3.42 -32.80 -4.86
N SER A 49 -3.90 -33.89 -5.48
CA SER A 49 -5.00 -34.68 -4.93
C SER A 49 -4.53 -35.35 -3.64
N THR A 50 -5.34 -35.22 -2.58
CA THR A 50 -5.18 -36.00 -1.35
C THR A 50 -6.45 -36.82 -1.17
N THR A 51 -6.31 -38.14 -1.28
CA THR A 51 -7.24 -39.12 -0.71
C THR A 51 -6.61 -39.73 0.54
N PRO A 52 -7.41 -40.08 1.57
CA PRO A 52 -6.93 -40.34 2.92
C PRO A 52 -6.81 -41.84 3.20
N THR A 53 -5.77 -42.26 3.93
CA THR A 53 -5.73 -43.60 4.54
C THR A 53 -5.06 -43.57 5.92
N THR A 54 -5.91 -43.55 6.93
CA THR A 54 -5.93 -44.38 8.16
C THR A 54 -4.61 -44.87 8.78
N SER A 55 -4.35 -44.45 10.03
CA SER A 55 -3.70 -45.28 11.04
C SER A 55 -4.14 -44.93 12.48
N THR A 56 -5.11 -45.70 12.94
CA THR A 56 -5.21 -46.39 14.25
C THR A 56 -4.65 -45.74 15.52
N THR A 57 -5.58 -45.32 16.39
CA THR A 57 -5.42 -45.14 17.85
C THR A 57 -5.15 -46.48 18.54
N PRO A 58 -4.45 -46.47 19.69
CA PRO A 58 -5.08 -47.09 20.87
C PRO A 58 -5.05 -46.16 22.09
N ALA A 59 -6.18 -46.18 22.79
CA ALA A 59 -6.36 -45.58 24.10
C ALA A 59 -5.65 -46.39 25.18
N THR A 60 -5.10 -45.74 26.20
CA THR A 60 -5.08 -46.33 27.56
C THR A 60 -4.99 -45.25 28.64
N ASN A 61 -6.09 -45.17 29.39
CA ASN A 61 -6.29 -44.90 30.81
C ASN A 61 -5.50 -43.81 31.55
N ILE A 62 -6.30 -42.89 32.07
CA ILE A 62 -6.03 -42.03 33.23
C ILE A 62 -5.94 -42.92 34.48
N THR A 63 -4.91 -42.72 35.30
CA THR A 63 -4.98 -42.99 36.74
C THR A 63 -4.26 -41.85 37.47
N GLU A 64 -4.93 -41.44 38.54
CA GLU A 64 -4.76 -40.26 39.38
C GLU A 64 -3.54 -40.37 40.31
N SER A 65 -2.82 -39.27 40.52
CA SER A 65 -2.12 -38.98 41.79
C SER A 65 -1.72 -37.50 41.86
N GLU A 66 -2.31 -36.78 42.81
CA GLU A 66 -1.87 -35.47 43.28
C GLU A 66 -0.48 -35.57 43.92
N GLU A 67 0.49 -34.74 43.49
CA GLU A 67 1.65 -34.41 44.32
C GLU A 67 2.22 -33.01 44.01
N SER A 68 2.12 -32.16 45.04
CA SER A 68 2.88 -30.96 45.43
C SER A 68 3.72 -30.09 44.46
N ARG A 69 3.66 -28.78 44.74
CA ARG A 69 4.52 -27.69 44.23
C ARG A 69 6.02 -28.01 44.34
N ALA A 70 6.73 -28.06 43.20
CA ALA A 70 8.12 -27.60 43.07
C ALA A 70 8.46 -27.38 41.58
N ALA A 71 8.95 -26.20 41.22
CA ALA A 71 9.51 -25.97 39.89
C ALA A 71 10.79 -26.81 39.76
N PRO A 72 10.95 -27.67 38.73
CA PRO A 72 12.12 -28.54 38.63
C PRO A 72 13.34 -27.69 38.22
N SER A 73 14.18 -27.36 39.20
CA SER A 73 15.52 -26.82 39.00
C SER A 73 16.44 -27.96 38.57
N GLY A 74 16.58 -28.14 37.26
CA GLY A 74 17.47 -29.15 36.68
C GLY A 74 17.62 -28.94 35.18
N PHE A 75 18.69 -29.49 34.62
CA PHE A 75 19.20 -29.42 33.24
C PHE A 75 18.13 -29.27 32.12
N TYR A 76 16.94 -29.83 32.30
CA TYR A 76 15.78 -29.71 31.40
C TYR A 76 15.15 -28.31 31.31
N GLY A 77 15.33 -27.43 32.30
CA GLY A 77 14.81 -26.05 32.26
C GLY A 77 15.47 -25.19 31.17
N GLY A 78 16.73 -25.49 30.81
CA GLY A 78 17.42 -24.87 29.68
C GLY A 78 16.91 -25.38 28.34
N PHE A 79 16.62 -26.67 28.24
CA PHE A 79 16.03 -27.30 27.05
C PHE A 79 14.58 -26.85 26.81
N LEU A 80 13.78 -26.71 27.88
CA LEU A 80 12.42 -26.19 27.82
C LEU A 80 12.37 -24.67 27.54
N ARG A 81 13.35 -23.87 28.03
CA ARG A 81 13.51 -22.47 27.57
C ARG A 81 13.98 -22.38 26.12
N SER A 82 14.78 -23.34 25.67
CA SER A 82 15.21 -23.45 24.26
C SER A 82 14.04 -23.85 23.35
N LEU A 83 13.20 -24.80 23.80
CA LEU A 83 11.95 -25.17 23.14
C LEU A 83 10.92 -24.05 23.20
N ALA A 84 10.82 -23.29 24.29
CA ALA A 84 9.97 -22.11 24.38
C ALA A 84 10.43 -20.98 23.44
N LYS A 85 11.73 -20.90 23.12
CA LYS A 85 12.25 -20.06 22.02
C LYS A 85 11.90 -20.65 20.65
N VAL A 86 11.93 -21.97 20.48
CA VAL A 86 11.57 -22.65 19.22
C VAL A 86 10.06 -22.63 18.94
N THR A 87 9.19 -22.58 19.96
CA THR A 87 7.74 -22.41 19.81
C THR A 87 7.28 -20.95 19.81
N GLY A 88 8.17 -20.01 20.15
CA GLY A 88 7.86 -18.58 20.32
C GLY A 88 8.26 -17.69 19.14
N HIS A 89 9.06 -18.18 18.21
CA HIS A 89 9.27 -17.51 16.94
C HIS A 89 8.12 -17.87 15.99
N TYR A 90 6.97 -17.18 16.12
CA TYR A 90 6.21 -16.88 14.92
C TYR A 90 7.24 -16.33 13.93
N THR A 91 7.55 -17.10 12.88
CA THR A 91 8.51 -16.63 11.90
C THR A 91 8.01 -15.26 11.47
N VAL A 92 8.88 -14.24 11.46
CA VAL A 92 8.51 -12.86 11.09
C VAL A 92 7.66 -12.85 9.82
N SER A 93 7.93 -13.79 8.91
CA SER A 93 7.14 -14.08 7.71
C SER A 93 5.67 -14.47 7.96
N GLN A 94 5.35 -15.32 8.93
CA GLN A 94 3.97 -15.71 9.27
C GLN A 94 3.17 -14.57 9.92
N THR A 95 3.77 -13.81 10.83
CA THR A 95 3.13 -12.61 11.41
C THR A 95 2.93 -11.54 10.34
N ALA A 96 3.96 -11.31 9.52
CA ALA A 96 3.88 -10.40 8.38
C ALA A 96 2.73 -10.81 7.45
N MET A 97 2.63 -12.08 7.07
CA MET A 97 1.58 -12.59 6.18
C MET A 97 0.16 -12.28 6.68
N ARG A 98 -0.10 -12.44 7.99
CA ARG A 98 -1.43 -12.15 8.55
C ARG A 98 -1.72 -10.65 8.57
N SER A 99 -0.77 -9.85 9.05
CA SER A 99 -0.93 -8.39 9.14
C SER A 99 -1.05 -7.76 7.74
N THR A 100 -0.23 -8.21 6.78
CA THR A 100 -0.27 -7.71 5.39
C THR A 100 -1.51 -8.14 4.63
N HIS A 101 -2.12 -9.26 4.98
CA HIS A 101 -3.41 -9.65 4.43
C HIS A 101 -4.50 -8.66 4.87
N ASN A 102 -4.54 -8.27 6.14
CA ASN A 102 -5.49 -7.26 6.63
C ASN A 102 -5.24 -5.88 5.99
N PHE A 103 -3.98 -5.48 5.85
CA PHE A 103 -3.59 -4.28 5.10
C PHE A 103 -4.16 -4.29 3.69
N TYR A 104 -3.99 -5.41 3.01
CA TYR A 104 -4.44 -5.57 1.65
C TYR A 104 -5.97 -5.50 1.53
N GLU A 105 -6.70 -6.21 2.39
CA GLU A 105 -8.16 -6.20 2.42
C GLU A 105 -8.72 -4.78 2.58
N ILE A 106 -8.10 -3.97 3.44
CA ILE A 106 -8.50 -2.58 3.64
C ILE A 106 -8.25 -1.76 2.37
N CYS A 107 -7.10 -1.94 1.69
CA CYS A 107 -6.80 -1.28 0.41
C CYS A 107 -7.79 -1.67 -0.70
N ALA A 108 -8.08 -2.96 -0.84
CA ALA A 108 -8.95 -3.50 -1.89
C ALA A 108 -10.40 -3.00 -1.78
N LYS A 109 -10.85 -2.67 -0.57
CA LYS A 109 -12.20 -2.14 -0.28
C LYS A 109 -12.34 -0.63 -0.48
N GLN A 110 -11.24 0.12 -0.60
CA GLN A 110 -11.31 1.59 -0.67
C GLN A 110 -12.19 2.14 -1.79
N LEU A 111 -12.20 1.50 -2.96
CA LEU A 111 -13.11 1.91 -4.04
C LEU A 111 -14.59 1.68 -3.66
N GLN A 112 -14.90 0.57 -3.01
CA GLN A 112 -16.28 0.22 -2.65
C GLN A 112 -16.78 1.06 -1.47
N ASP A 113 -15.96 1.19 -0.43
CA ASP A 113 -16.30 1.92 0.79
C ASP A 113 -16.48 3.43 0.54
N LYS A 114 -15.65 3.99 -0.36
CA LYS A 114 -15.67 5.43 -0.72
C LYS A 114 -16.15 5.64 -2.17
N ARG A 115 -17.10 4.83 -2.62
CA ARG A 115 -17.56 4.84 -4.03
C ARG A 115 -18.02 6.21 -4.51
N SER A 116 -18.79 6.94 -3.70
CA SER A 116 -19.29 8.27 -4.06
C SER A 116 -18.18 9.30 -4.27
N PHE A 117 -17.05 9.12 -3.59
CA PHE A 117 -15.88 9.95 -3.81
C PHE A 117 -15.13 9.55 -5.08
N TRP A 118 -14.80 8.27 -5.24
CA TRP A 118 -14.00 7.85 -6.38
C TRP A 118 -14.73 7.95 -7.72
N ILE A 119 -16.01 7.59 -7.75
CA ILE A 119 -16.81 7.57 -8.98
C ILE A 119 -17.47 8.93 -9.21
N ASP A 120 -18.30 9.41 -8.29
CA ASP A 120 -19.12 10.60 -8.55
C ASP A 120 -18.28 11.89 -8.46
N THR A 121 -17.46 11.99 -7.42
CA THR A 121 -16.72 13.21 -7.10
C THR A 121 -15.48 13.37 -7.98
N CYS A 122 -14.65 12.33 -8.05
CA CYS A 122 -13.48 12.31 -8.91
C CYS A 122 -13.84 12.01 -10.38
N GLY A 123 -15.05 11.54 -10.70
CA GLY A 123 -15.45 11.29 -12.08
C GLY A 123 -14.71 10.12 -12.74
N LEU A 124 -14.22 9.17 -11.95
CA LEU A 124 -13.52 8.00 -12.48
C LEU A 124 -14.54 6.96 -13.00
N PRO A 125 -14.24 6.26 -14.10
CA PRO A 125 -15.14 5.23 -14.61
C PRO A 125 -15.17 4.02 -13.67
N ASP A 126 -16.34 3.42 -13.44
CA ASP A 126 -16.46 2.24 -12.57
C ASP A 126 -16.08 0.97 -13.32
N ASN A 127 -14.79 0.64 -13.32
CA ASN A 127 -14.25 -0.55 -13.98
C ASN A 127 -13.02 -1.11 -13.26
N PHE A 128 -12.54 -2.26 -13.75
CA PHE A 128 -11.39 -2.96 -13.17
C PHE A 128 -10.11 -2.13 -13.15
N GLN A 129 -9.86 -1.31 -14.17
CA GLN A 129 -8.68 -0.45 -14.23
C GLN A 129 -8.74 0.62 -13.12
N THR A 130 -9.90 1.23 -12.88
CA THR A 130 -10.10 2.18 -11.78
C THR A 130 -9.90 1.51 -10.42
N TRP A 131 -10.43 0.30 -10.24
CA TRP A 131 -10.17 -0.50 -9.04
C TRP A 131 -8.67 -0.75 -8.83
N PHE A 132 -7.95 -1.15 -9.89
CA PHE A 132 -6.50 -1.36 -9.84
C PHE A 132 -5.78 -0.08 -9.44
N SER A 133 -6.03 1.05 -10.11
CA SER A 133 -5.34 2.31 -9.85
C SER A 133 -5.58 2.84 -8.43
N ILE A 134 -6.82 2.73 -7.92
CA ILE A 134 -7.16 3.15 -6.55
C ILE A 134 -6.52 2.21 -5.53
N THR A 135 -6.62 0.90 -5.73
CA THR A 135 -6.01 -0.09 -4.81
C THR A 135 -4.49 0.07 -4.78
N HIS A 136 -3.87 0.27 -5.95
CA HIS A 136 -2.44 0.53 -6.09
C HIS A 136 -2.01 1.80 -5.32
N LEU A 137 -2.77 2.90 -5.41
CA LEU A 137 -2.48 4.11 -4.65
C LEU A 137 -2.44 3.84 -3.14
N HIS A 138 -3.40 3.08 -2.61
CA HIS A 138 -3.46 2.75 -1.18
C HIS A 138 -2.39 1.74 -0.77
N VAL A 139 -2.07 0.77 -1.62
CA VAL A 139 -0.91 -0.13 -1.42
C VAL A 139 0.37 0.69 -1.33
N TRP A 140 0.57 1.69 -2.20
CA TRP A 140 1.72 2.59 -2.13
C TRP A 140 1.75 3.41 -0.82
N LEU A 141 0.61 3.97 -0.38
CA LEU A 141 0.51 4.68 0.90
C LEU A 141 0.97 3.80 2.08
N LEU A 142 0.52 2.55 2.14
CA LEU A 142 0.98 1.61 3.18
C LEU A 142 2.44 1.24 3.00
N MET A 143 2.91 1.01 1.77
CA MET A 143 4.33 0.74 1.50
C MET A 143 5.22 1.85 2.04
N VAL A 144 4.82 3.12 1.89
CA VAL A 144 5.55 4.27 2.44
C VAL A 144 5.74 4.13 3.95
N ARG A 145 4.65 3.86 4.68
CA ARG A 145 4.65 3.72 6.14
C ARG A 145 5.39 2.47 6.63
N ILE A 146 5.29 1.36 5.91
CA ILE A 146 6.00 0.10 6.21
C ILE A 146 7.52 0.28 6.12
N ARG A 147 8.05 1.23 5.33
CA ARG A 147 9.50 1.49 5.26
C ARG A 147 10.11 1.88 6.60
N ALA A 148 9.31 2.44 7.50
CA ALA A 148 9.74 2.83 8.85
C ALA A 148 9.61 1.70 9.89
N GLU A 149 8.98 0.58 9.53
CA GLU A 149 8.72 -0.54 10.45
C GLU A 149 9.83 -1.59 10.45
N ASP A 150 9.97 -2.27 11.58
CA ASP A 150 10.85 -3.42 11.70
C ASP A 150 10.44 -4.53 10.72
N HIS A 151 11.43 -5.13 10.07
CA HIS A 151 11.21 -6.12 9.00
C HIS A 151 10.33 -5.61 7.84
N GLY A 152 10.24 -4.29 7.64
CA GLY A 152 9.37 -3.68 6.62
C GLY A 152 9.53 -4.24 5.20
N LYS A 153 10.72 -4.70 4.82
CA LYS A 153 10.94 -5.36 3.51
C LYS A 153 10.09 -6.64 3.33
N VAL A 154 9.96 -7.44 4.39
CA VAL A 154 9.16 -8.67 4.37
C VAL A 154 7.68 -8.31 4.25
N PHE A 155 7.23 -7.31 5.01
CA PHE A 155 5.85 -6.82 4.96
C PHE A 155 5.51 -6.24 3.58
N GLN A 156 6.39 -5.41 3.00
CA GLN A 156 6.20 -4.87 1.66
C GLN A 156 6.08 -5.97 0.61
N GLN A 157 6.97 -6.97 0.65
CA GLN A 157 6.91 -8.08 -0.30
C GLN A 157 5.60 -8.86 -0.18
N GLN A 158 5.15 -9.17 1.05
CA GLN A 158 3.89 -9.90 1.24
C GLN A 158 2.67 -9.07 0.84
N LEU A 159 2.65 -7.76 1.15
CA LEU A 159 1.58 -6.86 0.72
C LEU A 159 1.46 -6.80 -0.81
N VAL A 160 2.59 -6.65 -1.51
CA VAL A 160 2.61 -6.65 -2.98
C VAL A 160 2.21 -8.01 -3.54
N ASN A 161 2.62 -9.12 -2.92
CA ASN A 161 2.17 -10.45 -3.34
C ASN A 161 0.65 -10.60 -3.24
N HIS A 162 0.03 -10.19 -2.13
CA HIS A 162 -1.43 -10.21 -1.98
C HIS A 162 -2.11 -9.38 -3.07
N PHE A 163 -1.56 -8.19 -3.38
CA PHE A 163 -2.09 -7.34 -4.43
C PHE A 163 -2.08 -8.04 -5.81
N PHE A 164 -0.94 -8.58 -6.24
CA PHE A 164 -0.85 -9.24 -7.54
C PHE A 164 -1.63 -10.55 -7.62
N HIS A 165 -1.79 -11.27 -6.50
CA HIS A 165 -2.67 -12.43 -6.44
C HIS A 165 -4.14 -12.04 -6.69
N ASP A 166 -4.64 -10.96 -6.08
CA ASP A 166 -6.02 -10.51 -6.32
C ASP A 166 -6.25 -10.00 -7.75
N ILE A 167 -5.24 -9.35 -8.37
CA ILE A 167 -5.36 -8.96 -9.78
C ILE A 167 -5.48 -10.21 -10.66
N GLU A 168 -4.64 -11.24 -10.44
CA GLU A 168 -4.71 -12.50 -11.17
C GLU A 168 -6.06 -13.20 -10.95
N ASP A 169 -6.53 -13.29 -9.71
CA ASP A 169 -7.80 -13.92 -9.36
C ASP A 169 -8.98 -13.20 -10.02
N ARG A 170 -9.04 -11.87 -9.96
CA ARG A 170 -10.11 -11.11 -10.62
C ARG A 170 -10.10 -11.29 -12.14
N MET A 171 -8.94 -11.36 -12.78
CA MET A 171 -8.87 -11.66 -14.21
C MET A 171 -9.40 -13.07 -14.53
N ARG A 172 -9.04 -14.06 -13.72
CA ARG A 172 -9.48 -15.45 -13.91
C ARG A 172 -10.96 -15.64 -13.64
N TYR A 173 -11.44 -15.15 -12.50
CA TYR A 173 -12.78 -15.43 -11.99
C TYR A 173 -13.82 -14.38 -12.41
N ASN A 174 -13.51 -13.09 -12.28
CA ASN A 174 -14.48 -12.02 -12.57
C ASN A 174 -14.57 -11.76 -14.07
N HIS A 175 -13.43 -11.77 -14.77
CA HIS A 175 -13.35 -11.53 -16.21
C HIS A 175 -13.35 -12.82 -17.06
N LYS A 176 -13.36 -13.99 -16.42
CA LYS A 176 -13.43 -15.33 -17.06
C LYS A 176 -12.34 -15.57 -18.11
N ILE A 177 -11.16 -14.97 -17.91
CA ILE A 177 -10.01 -15.17 -18.80
C ILE A 177 -9.37 -16.51 -18.43
N SER A 178 -9.51 -17.53 -19.26
CA SER A 178 -8.93 -18.86 -19.03
C SER A 178 -7.53 -19.03 -19.61
N SER A 179 -7.15 -18.19 -20.57
CA SER A 179 -5.86 -18.26 -21.24
C SER A 179 -4.72 -17.76 -20.35
N GLY A 180 -3.86 -18.68 -19.91
CA GLY A 180 -2.67 -18.34 -19.11
C GLY A 180 -1.71 -17.38 -19.81
N ARG A 181 -1.63 -17.40 -21.15
CA ARG A 181 -0.80 -16.45 -21.91
C ARG A 181 -1.34 -15.02 -21.79
N ILE A 182 -2.65 -14.85 -21.94
CA ILE A 182 -3.30 -13.53 -21.87
C ILE A 182 -3.13 -12.95 -20.46
N ILE A 183 -3.35 -13.78 -19.42
CA ILE A 183 -3.12 -13.38 -18.02
C ILE A 183 -1.68 -12.95 -17.83
N SER A 184 -0.71 -13.73 -18.30
CA SER A 184 0.71 -13.40 -18.14
C SER A 184 1.07 -12.07 -18.80
N THR A 185 0.52 -11.77 -19.98
CA THR A 185 0.69 -10.48 -20.65
C THR A 185 0.12 -9.33 -19.80
N TYR A 186 -1.13 -9.44 -19.33
CA TYR A 186 -1.71 -8.41 -18.47
C TYR A 186 -0.96 -8.25 -17.15
N MET A 187 -0.46 -9.34 -16.54
CA MET A 187 0.35 -9.26 -15.33
C MET A 187 1.63 -8.48 -15.54
N HIS A 188 2.29 -8.65 -16.69
CA HIS A 188 3.46 -7.85 -17.04
C HIS A 188 3.09 -6.36 -17.19
N ASP A 189 1.97 -6.04 -17.82
CA ASP A 189 1.51 -4.66 -17.98
C ASP A 189 1.15 -4.01 -16.64
N PHE A 190 0.46 -4.73 -15.75
CA PHE A 190 0.16 -4.26 -14.40
C PHE A 190 1.43 -4.09 -13.55
N LEU A 191 2.44 -4.96 -13.71
CA LEU A 191 3.72 -4.81 -13.03
C LEU A 191 4.48 -3.56 -13.50
N ALA A 192 4.46 -3.28 -14.81
CA ALA A 192 5.02 -2.05 -15.34
C ALA A 192 4.29 -0.79 -14.81
N GLN A 193 2.95 -0.82 -14.78
CA GLN A 193 2.13 0.25 -14.19
C GLN A 193 2.39 0.42 -12.69
N PHE A 194 2.56 -0.69 -11.96
CA PHE A 194 2.88 -0.68 -10.54
C PHE A 194 4.20 0.06 -10.28
N HIS A 195 5.28 -0.36 -10.93
CA HIS A 195 6.58 0.30 -10.75
C HIS A 195 6.58 1.75 -11.22
N GLY A 196 5.93 2.04 -12.35
CA GLY A 196 5.81 3.41 -12.87
C GLY A 196 5.02 4.33 -11.94
N GLY A 197 3.98 3.81 -11.28
CA GLY A 197 3.21 4.54 -10.29
C GLY A 197 3.99 4.76 -9.00
N VAL A 198 4.61 3.73 -8.42
CA VAL A 198 5.45 3.85 -7.21
C VAL A 198 6.51 4.93 -7.38
N LEU A 199 7.23 4.93 -8.51
CA LEU A 199 8.25 5.96 -8.80
C LEU A 199 7.66 7.37 -8.87
N ALA A 200 6.52 7.53 -9.56
CA ALA A 200 5.88 8.83 -9.70
C ALA A 200 5.30 9.35 -8.37
N TYR A 201 4.73 8.48 -7.56
CA TYR A 201 4.18 8.84 -6.25
C TYR A 201 5.30 9.17 -5.26
N ASP A 202 6.38 8.39 -5.23
CA ASP A 202 7.55 8.71 -4.41
C ASP A 202 8.17 10.07 -4.83
N GLU A 203 8.23 10.37 -6.14
CA GLU A 203 8.67 11.68 -6.63
C GLU A 203 7.73 12.82 -6.19
N GLY A 204 6.42 12.66 -6.35
CA GLY A 204 5.43 13.65 -5.93
C GLY A 204 5.40 13.86 -4.42
N MET A 205 5.66 12.80 -3.65
CA MET A 205 5.73 12.86 -2.18
C MET A 205 6.90 13.73 -1.73
N CYS A 206 8.08 13.53 -2.31
CA CYS A 206 9.33 14.22 -1.93
C CYS A 206 9.46 15.66 -2.47
N LYS A 207 8.68 16.02 -3.50
CA LYS A 207 8.69 17.36 -4.11
C LYS A 207 7.42 18.13 -3.71
N ASP A 208 6.83 18.85 -4.66
CA ASP A 208 5.69 19.73 -4.46
C ASP A 208 4.37 19.13 -4.96
N ASP A 209 3.26 19.75 -4.57
CA ASP A 209 1.90 19.36 -4.94
C ASP A 209 1.62 19.33 -6.46
N PRO A 210 2.19 20.20 -7.31
CA PRO A 210 2.03 20.06 -8.76
C PRO A 210 2.63 18.77 -9.31
N ILE A 211 3.72 18.27 -8.72
CA ILE A 211 4.33 17.00 -9.14
C ILE A 211 3.47 15.83 -8.69
N MET A 212 2.93 15.88 -7.46
CA MET A 212 1.95 14.89 -6.99
C MET A 212 0.69 14.90 -7.87
N ALA A 213 0.18 16.08 -8.22
CA ALA A 213 -0.96 16.25 -9.12
C ALA A 213 -0.71 15.59 -10.49
N ALA A 214 0.48 15.82 -11.07
CA ALA A 214 0.87 15.21 -12.34
C ALA A 214 0.97 13.67 -12.23
N ALA A 215 1.52 13.15 -11.13
CA ALA A 215 1.57 11.71 -10.88
C ALA A 215 0.17 11.08 -10.78
N LEU A 216 -0.74 11.71 -10.02
CA LEU A 216 -2.13 11.25 -9.89
C LEU A 216 -2.89 11.34 -11.21
N TRP A 217 -2.73 12.44 -11.94
CA TRP A 217 -3.37 12.64 -13.24
C TRP A 217 -2.96 11.57 -14.27
N ARG A 218 -1.68 11.20 -14.30
CA ARG A 218 -1.17 10.17 -15.22
C ARG A 218 -1.67 8.77 -14.85
N ASN A 219 -1.64 8.42 -13.56
CA ASN A 219 -1.83 7.03 -13.10
C ASN A 219 -3.29 6.68 -12.74
N LEU A 220 -4.11 7.65 -12.30
CA LEU A 220 -5.51 7.41 -11.91
C LEU A 220 -6.50 7.91 -12.97
N PHE A 221 -6.22 9.08 -13.54
CA PHE A 221 -7.13 9.74 -14.47
C PHE A 221 -6.84 9.40 -15.95
N THR A 222 -5.76 8.68 -16.24
CA THR A 222 -5.34 8.30 -17.60
C THR A 222 -5.37 9.51 -18.55
N SER A 223 -4.78 10.63 -18.12
CA SER A 223 -4.76 11.90 -18.84
C SER A 223 -6.12 12.58 -19.04
N SER A 224 -7.15 12.18 -18.29
CA SER A 224 -8.50 12.74 -18.34
C SER A 224 -9.00 13.12 -16.94
N GLY A 225 -8.91 14.39 -16.55
CA GLY A 225 -9.33 14.81 -15.22
C GLY A 225 -9.40 16.33 -15.08
N ASN A 226 -10.36 16.82 -14.30
CA ASN A 226 -10.48 18.24 -14.01
C ASN A 226 -9.40 18.65 -12.98
N PRO A 227 -8.67 19.77 -13.17
CA PRO A 227 -7.72 20.30 -12.19
C PRO A 227 -8.28 20.39 -10.76
N ALA A 228 -9.56 20.70 -10.60
CA ALA A 228 -10.20 20.73 -9.29
C ALA A 228 -10.15 19.35 -8.63
N GLN A 229 -10.65 18.31 -9.32
CA GLN A 229 -10.68 16.91 -8.84
C GLN A 229 -9.27 16.42 -8.46
N ILE A 230 -8.27 16.77 -9.28
CA ILE A 230 -6.88 16.41 -9.03
C ILE A 230 -6.37 17.09 -7.75
N ALA A 231 -6.65 18.38 -7.55
CA ALA A 231 -6.23 19.12 -6.35
C ALA A 231 -6.80 18.52 -5.05
N ILE A 232 -8.06 18.09 -5.09
CA ILE A 232 -8.71 17.40 -3.97
C ILE A 232 -8.01 16.08 -3.68
N LEU A 233 -7.64 15.35 -4.72
CA LEU A 233 -6.97 14.07 -4.55
C LEU A 233 -5.54 14.24 -4.03
N VAL A 234 -4.85 15.32 -4.40
CA VAL A 234 -3.58 15.69 -3.78
C VAL A 234 -3.77 15.95 -2.29
N ASP A 235 -4.76 16.76 -1.91
CA ASP A 235 -5.09 17.02 -0.50
C ASP A 235 -5.44 15.73 0.27
N TYR A 236 -6.20 14.82 -0.34
CA TYR A 236 -6.45 13.48 0.19
C TYR A 236 -5.16 12.72 0.47
N VAL A 237 -4.29 12.60 -0.54
CA VAL A 237 -3.02 11.86 -0.41
C VAL A 237 -2.13 12.47 0.67
N ARG A 238 -2.04 13.80 0.76
CA ARG A 238 -1.25 14.49 1.80
C ARG A 238 -1.79 14.20 3.20
N LYS A 239 -3.12 14.22 3.37
CA LYS A 239 -3.78 13.89 4.65
C LYS A 239 -3.57 12.44 5.06
N GLU A 240 -3.72 11.50 4.12
CA GLU A 240 -3.51 10.08 4.41
C GLU A 240 -2.04 9.78 4.75
N LEU A 241 -1.08 10.39 4.03
CA LEU A 241 0.35 10.28 4.39
C LEU A 241 0.63 10.82 5.78
N GLN A 242 0.08 12.00 6.12
CA GLN A 242 0.24 12.59 7.45
C GLN A 242 -0.38 11.72 8.54
N HIS A 243 -1.59 11.19 8.30
CA HIS A 243 -2.30 10.30 9.22
C HIS A 243 -1.48 9.04 9.52
N LEU A 244 -0.98 8.38 8.48
CA LEU A 244 -0.14 7.19 8.60
C LEU A 244 1.18 7.48 9.34
N ASP A 245 1.82 8.62 9.07
CA ASP A 245 3.09 9.03 9.72
C ASP A 245 2.91 9.27 11.23
N THR A 246 1.75 9.78 11.64
CA THR A 246 1.45 10.01 13.07
C THR A 246 1.01 8.76 13.84
N MET A 247 0.75 7.66 13.14
CA MET A 247 0.25 6.42 13.73
C MET A 247 1.34 5.63 14.44
N SER A 248 1.04 5.15 15.64
CA SER A 248 1.95 4.27 16.39
C SER A 248 2.21 2.97 15.61
N SER A 249 3.39 2.36 15.79
CA SER A 249 3.73 1.08 15.14
C SER A 249 2.75 -0.03 15.52
N ASP A 250 2.31 -0.08 16.79
CA ASP A 250 1.36 -1.10 17.26
C ASP A 250 0.00 -0.96 16.57
N ASP A 251 -0.56 0.26 16.53
CA ASP A 251 -1.85 0.52 15.86
C ASP A 251 -1.76 0.25 14.35
N PHE A 252 -0.62 0.62 13.75
CA PHE A 252 -0.35 0.37 12.34
C PHE A 252 -0.31 -1.12 12.04
N LEU A 253 0.48 -1.92 12.78
CA LEU A 253 0.63 -3.37 12.56
C LEU A 253 -0.67 -4.14 12.80
N GLU A 254 -1.52 -3.67 13.71
CA GLU A 254 -2.86 -4.21 13.96
C GLU A 254 -3.91 -3.73 12.96
N SER A 255 -3.53 -2.94 11.94
CA SER A 255 -4.41 -2.43 10.89
C SER A 255 -5.56 -1.55 11.40
N ARG A 256 -5.36 -0.85 12.52
CA ARG A 256 -6.41 -0.03 13.15
C ARG A 256 -6.50 1.32 12.45
N ASN A 257 -7.66 1.62 11.86
CA ASN A 257 -7.97 2.93 11.26
C ASN A 257 -6.91 3.42 10.25
N LEU A 258 -6.44 2.53 9.36
CA LEU A 258 -5.36 2.85 8.40
C LEU A 258 -5.67 4.04 7.48
N PHE A 259 -6.93 4.18 7.06
CA PHE A 259 -7.37 5.29 6.21
C PHE A 259 -8.56 6.01 6.83
N GLY A 260 -8.73 7.29 6.51
CA GLY A 260 -9.86 8.08 6.99
C GLY A 260 -11.21 7.46 6.61
N THR A 261 -12.17 7.42 7.54
CA THR A 261 -13.50 6.82 7.34
C THR A 261 -14.40 7.67 6.43
N GLN A 262 -14.09 8.95 6.27
CA GLN A 262 -14.84 9.87 5.42
C GLN A 262 -14.00 10.33 4.25
N ALA A 263 -14.58 10.26 3.06
CA ALA A 263 -13.95 10.83 1.89
C ALA A 263 -13.97 12.37 1.94
N PRO A 264 -12.95 13.06 1.38
CA PRO A 264 -12.96 14.52 1.28
C PRO A 264 -14.22 15.00 0.56
N ALA A 265 -15.07 15.75 1.27
CA ALA A 265 -16.30 16.26 0.69
C ALA A 265 -16.02 17.47 -0.21
N LEU A 266 -16.58 17.47 -1.42
CA LEU A 266 -16.59 18.66 -2.27
C LEU A 266 -17.77 19.53 -1.93
N LYS A 267 -17.50 20.60 -1.19
CA LYS A 267 -18.41 21.75 -1.22
C LYS A 267 -18.22 22.47 -2.55
N GLY A 268 -19.07 22.18 -3.53
CA GLY A 268 -19.30 23.06 -4.68
C GLY A 268 -18.54 22.78 -5.98
N VAL A 269 -17.94 21.59 -6.16
CA VAL A 269 -17.46 21.17 -7.48
C VAL A 269 -18.53 20.28 -8.11
N PRO A 270 -19.13 20.65 -9.25
CA PRO A 270 -20.07 19.78 -9.93
C PRO A 270 -19.34 18.49 -10.33
N GLY A 271 -19.84 17.35 -9.85
CA GLY A 271 -19.59 16.07 -10.51
C GLY A 271 -20.07 16.16 -11.96
N LYS A 272 -19.47 15.34 -12.83
CA LYS A 272 -19.88 15.28 -14.24
C LYS A 272 -21.37 15.01 -14.39
#